data_AF-A0A5M9TRZ5-F1
#
_entry.id   AF-A0A5M9TRZ5-F1
#
_cell.length_a   1.000
_cell.length_b   1.000
_cell.length_c   1.000
_cell.angle_alpha   90.00
_cell.angle_beta   90.00
_cell.angle_gamma   90.00
#
_symmetry.space_group_name_H-M   'P 1'
#
loop_
_entity.id
_entity.type
_entity.pdbx_description
1 polymer ?
#
loop_
_entity_poly.entity_id
_entity_poly.type
_entity_poly.pdbx_seq_one_letter_code
_entity_poly.pdbx_strand_id
1 'polypeptide(L)'
;MEPVYNANKTFKSVKVWVNDFYTSQFEYISTDNAIQSIATHELGHALGLAHAPERTLSVMVPATFLSDGTFARLQYFPGIGDENSVNSIYNNNSLTSEQSILNENDFVEGKELVNLDVSWSKWYLNLKDLTRDADLVVKAKVTAQNGTVVTGENFYDYKQKSEINIQKVLKGDSALLNQKVTLYQMGGEDKNVVVKYHGTTPLVENDSVILYLKKIGDNEYIPINEDVSIYKVGTNEQLTNLQSLKIISESSLVEESTH
;
A
#
# COMPACT_ATOMS: atom_id res chain seq x y z
N MET A 1 5.94 -5.26 8.46
CA MET A 1 7.37 -5.71 8.60
C MET A 1 8.36 -4.73 7.95
N GLU A 2 9.59 -4.63 8.46
CA GLU A 2 10.73 -3.87 7.92
C GLU A 2 12.03 -4.70 7.86
N PRO A 3 12.26 -5.46 6.78
CA PRO A 3 13.57 -5.97 6.41
C PRO A 3 14.47 -4.86 5.88
N VAL A 4 15.70 -4.82 6.41
CA VAL A 4 16.79 -3.97 5.95
C VAL A 4 17.88 -4.83 5.33
N TYR A 5 18.30 -4.48 4.13
CA TYR A 5 19.40 -5.09 3.40
C TYR A 5 20.53 -4.08 3.25
N ASN A 6 21.76 -4.53 3.50
CA ASN A 6 22.92 -3.69 3.28
C ASN A 6 23.28 -3.57 1.79
N ALA A 7 24.22 -2.68 1.46
CA ALA A 7 24.68 -2.45 0.10
C ALA A 7 25.26 -3.70 -0.60
N ASN A 8 25.68 -4.72 0.17
CA ASN A 8 26.15 -6.01 -0.36
C ASN A 8 25.00 -7.00 -0.58
N LYS A 9 23.75 -6.54 -0.60
CA LYS A 9 22.52 -7.33 -0.80
C LYS A 9 22.32 -8.43 0.26
N THR A 10 22.89 -8.26 1.44
CA THR A 10 22.72 -9.23 2.55
C THR A 10 21.82 -8.67 3.65
N PHE A 11 21.12 -9.58 4.31
CA PHE A 11 20.18 -9.25 5.36
C PHE A 11 20.88 -8.59 6.56
N LYS A 12 20.40 -7.42 6.98
CA LYS A 12 20.96 -6.65 8.12
C LYS A 12 20.08 -6.76 9.37
N SER A 13 18.77 -6.55 9.24
CA SER A 13 17.81 -6.64 10.35
C SER A 13 16.37 -6.76 9.87
N VAL A 14 15.53 -7.52 10.58
CA VAL A 14 14.05 -7.47 10.45
C VAL A 14 13.55 -6.73 11.68
N LYS A 15 12.63 -5.80 11.49
CA LYS A 15 11.78 -5.32 12.57
C LYS A 15 10.31 -5.52 12.23
N VAL A 16 9.53 -5.71 13.27
CA VAL A 16 8.10 -6.00 13.18
C VAL A 16 7.42 -5.19 14.26
N TRP A 17 6.31 -4.55 13.91
CA TRP A 17 5.57 -3.69 14.83
C TRP A 17 4.08 -3.89 14.69
N VAL A 18 3.38 -3.64 15.79
CA VAL A 18 1.94 -3.48 15.81
C VAL A 18 1.66 -2.05 16.21
N ASN A 19 0.82 -1.35 15.44
CA ASN A 19 0.47 0.03 15.73
C ASN A 19 -0.55 0.11 16.88
N ASP A 20 -0.03 0.24 18.10
CA ASP A 20 -0.85 0.19 19.31
C ASP A 20 -1.86 1.34 19.42
N PHE A 21 -1.57 2.50 18.80
CA PHE A 21 -2.53 3.62 18.77
C PHE A 21 -3.81 3.26 18.00
N TYR A 22 -3.69 2.61 16.84
CA TYR A 22 -4.87 2.18 16.09
C TYR A 22 -5.48 0.90 16.66
N THR A 23 -4.66 -0.07 17.07
CA THR A 23 -5.18 -1.35 17.59
C THR A 23 -5.80 -1.27 18.98
N SER A 24 -5.63 -0.16 19.69
CA SER A 24 -6.34 0.14 20.94
C SER A 24 -7.72 0.78 20.74
N GLN A 25 -8.15 1.01 19.49
CA GLN A 25 -9.49 1.52 19.22
C GLN A 25 -10.56 0.44 19.44
N PHE A 26 -11.79 0.88 19.78
CA PHE A 26 -12.88 -0.01 20.19
C PHE A 26 -13.15 -1.12 19.16
N GLU A 27 -13.18 -0.81 17.87
CA GLU A 27 -13.45 -1.79 16.79
C GLU A 27 -12.47 -2.98 16.81
N TYR A 28 -11.19 -2.71 17.11
CA TYR A 28 -10.15 -3.74 17.21
C TYR A 28 -10.26 -4.54 18.52
N ILE A 29 -10.60 -3.87 19.62
CA ILE A 29 -10.74 -4.52 20.93
C ILE A 29 -12.03 -5.36 21.00
N SER A 30 -13.11 -4.91 20.36
CA SER A 30 -14.40 -5.59 20.36
C SER A 30 -14.49 -6.75 19.37
N THR A 31 -13.54 -6.82 18.43
CA THR A 31 -13.47 -7.92 17.46
C THR A 31 -12.60 -9.03 18.01
N ASP A 32 -13.21 -10.18 18.29
CA ASP A 32 -12.51 -11.35 18.82
C ASP A 32 -11.27 -11.69 17.98
N ASN A 33 -10.14 -11.82 18.67
CA ASN A 33 -8.84 -12.20 18.11
C ASN A 33 -8.28 -11.26 17.03
N ALA A 34 -8.80 -10.04 16.83
CA ALA A 34 -8.26 -9.11 15.84
C ALA A 34 -6.79 -8.76 16.11
N ILE A 35 -6.44 -8.44 17.37
CA ILE A 35 -5.04 -8.17 17.77
C ILE A 35 -4.15 -9.40 17.58
N GLN A 36 -4.62 -10.58 17.99
CA GLN A 36 -3.88 -11.83 17.79
C GLN A 36 -3.64 -12.11 16.31
N SER A 37 -4.64 -11.86 15.47
CA SER A 37 -4.54 -12.03 14.03
C SER A 37 -3.52 -11.08 13.40
N ILE A 38 -3.51 -9.80 13.80
CA ILE A 38 -2.52 -8.82 13.34
C ILE A 38 -1.11 -9.25 13.77
N ALA A 39 -0.93 -9.63 15.04
CA ALA A 39 0.36 -10.10 15.52
C ALA A 39 0.84 -11.37 14.77
N THR A 40 -0.08 -12.29 14.46
CA THR A 40 0.23 -13.50 13.70
C THR A 40 0.57 -13.20 12.24
N HIS A 41 -0.10 -12.24 11.61
CA HIS A 41 0.20 -11.75 10.27
C HIS A 41 1.61 -11.15 10.19
N GLU A 42 1.93 -10.28 11.13
CA GLU A 42 3.24 -9.64 11.25
C GLU A 42 4.36 -10.66 11.55
N LEU A 43 4.07 -11.70 12.34
CA LEU A 43 4.97 -12.84 12.52
C LEU A 43 5.16 -13.65 11.22
N GLY A 44 4.11 -13.81 10.43
CA GLY A 44 4.19 -14.47 9.12
C GLY A 44 5.18 -13.75 8.19
N HIS A 45 5.14 -12.42 8.14
CA HIS A 45 6.15 -11.64 7.43
C HIS A 45 7.57 -11.89 7.96
N ALA A 46 7.75 -11.96 9.29
CA ALA A 46 9.05 -12.27 9.89
C ALA A 46 9.60 -13.66 9.47
N LEU A 47 8.72 -14.58 9.11
CA LEU A 47 9.03 -15.91 8.55
C LEU A 47 9.17 -15.89 7.01
N GLY A 48 9.15 -14.71 6.39
CA GLY A 48 9.32 -14.52 4.94
C GLY A 48 8.04 -14.68 4.12
N LEU A 49 6.86 -14.73 4.74
CA LEU A 49 5.61 -14.85 4.00
C LEU A 49 5.21 -13.51 3.39
N ALA A 50 4.79 -13.54 2.12
CA ALA A 50 4.16 -12.42 1.44
C ALA A 50 2.66 -12.36 1.72
N HIS A 51 2.03 -11.24 1.37
CA HIS A 51 0.57 -11.10 1.44
C HIS A 51 -0.15 -12.15 0.60
N ALA A 52 -1.23 -12.70 1.16
CA ALA A 52 -2.15 -13.60 0.46
C ALA A 52 -3.29 -12.80 -0.21
N PRO A 53 -3.92 -13.34 -1.28
CA PRO A 53 -5.13 -12.76 -1.83
C PRO A 53 -6.24 -12.67 -0.78
N GLU A 54 -7.12 -11.67 -0.91
CA GLU A 54 -8.28 -11.51 -0.05
C GLU A 54 -9.20 -12.75 -0.06
N ARG A 55 -9.97 -12.90 1.03
CA ARG A 55 -10.97 -13.98 1.19
C ARG A 55 -10.38 -15.39 1.05
N THR A 56 -9.09 -15.55 1.33
CA THR A 56 -8.43 -16.85 1.45
C THR A 56 -8.34 -17.29 2.92
N LEU A 57 -8.13 -18.58 3.14
CA LEU A 57 -7.86 -19.17 4.46
C LEU A 57 -6.39 -18.97 4.83
N SER A 58 -5.99 -17.71 4.99
CA SER A 58 -4.62 -17.29 5.31
C SER A 58 -4.66 -16.14 6.29
N VAL A 59 -3.75 -16.16 7.26
CA VAL A 59 -3.52 -15.01 8.15
C VAL A 59 -2.81 -13.86 7.42
N MET A 60 -2.19 -14.14 6.27
CA MET A 60 -1.44 -13.18 5.45
C MET A 60 -2.32 -12.29 4.56
N VAL A 61 -3.64 -12.30 4.70
CA VAL A 61 -4.49 -11.29 4.06
C VAL A 61 -4.10 -9.90 4.61
N PRO A 62 -3.80 -8.92 3.73
CA PRO A 62 -3.16 -7.65 4.11
C PRO A 62 -4.06 -6.73 4.94
N ALA A 63 -5.37 -6.98 5.00
CA ALA A 63 -6.31 -6.12 5.69
C ALA A 63 -6.84 -6.73 6.99
N THR A 64 -7.17 -5.86 7.95
CA THR A 64 -7.85 -6.27 9.19
C THR A 64 -9.36 -6.36 8.97
N PHE A 65 -9.97 -5.32 8.40
CA PHE A 65 -11.41 -5.24 8.16
C PHE A 65 -11.72 -5.05 6.67
N LEU A 66 -12.94 -5.41 6.27
CA LEU A 66 -13.52 -5.07 4.98
C LEU A 66 -14.33 -3.78 5.11
N SER A 67 -14.65 -3.14 3.98
CA SER A 67 -15.38 -1.86 3.95
C SER A 67 -16.82 -1.94 4.45
N ASP A 68 -17.36 -3.14 4.62
CA ASP A 68 -18.65 -3.43 5.26
C ASP A 68 -18.54 -3.61 6.80
N GLY A 69 -17.34 -3.45 7.37
CA GLY A 69 -17.04 -3.59 8.79
C GLY A 69 -16.81 -5.03 9.26
N THR A 70 -16.88 -6.01 8.35
CA THR A 70 -16.58 -7.40 8.71
C THR A 70 -15.09 -7.65 8.78
N PHE A 71 -14.68 -8.65 9.57
CA PHE A 71 -13.28 -9.03 9.69
C PHE A 71 -12.77 -9.66 8.39
N ALA A 72 -11.67 -9.15 7.83
CA ALA A 72 -11.19 -9.52 6.50
C ALA A 72 -10.46 -10.87 6.48
N ARG A 73 -9.78 -11.22 7.57
CA ARG A 73 -9.10 -12.52 7.71
C ARG A 73 -10.11 -13.56 8.16
N LEU A 74 -10.31 -14.59 7.35
CA LEU A 74 -11.26 -15.68 7.68
C LEU A 74 -10.81 -16.52 8.88
N GLN A 75 -9.56 -16.35 9.33
CA GLN A 75 -8.95 -17.02 10.46
C GLN A 75 -7.85 -16.16 11.09
N TYR A 76 -7.60 -16.36 12.38
CA TYR A 76 -6.60 -15.60 13.17
C TYR A 76 -5.36 -16.44 13.53
N PHE A 77 -5.25 -17.63 12.95
CA PHE A 77 -4.11 -18.55 13.06
C PHE A 77 -3.64 -18.96 11.66
N PRO A 78 -2.40 -19.48 11.50
CA PRO A 78 -1.89 -19.90 10.21
C PRO A 78 -2.76 -20.99 9.57
N GLY A 79 -3.04 -20.87 8.27
CA GLY A 79 -3.77 -21.86 7.50
C GLY A 79 -2.84 -22.73 6.67
N ILE A 80 -3.42 -23.70 5.95
CA ILE A 80 -2.64 -24.61 5.10
C ILE A 80 -1.83 -23.87 4.03
N GLY A 81 -2.32 -22.73 3.53
CA GLY A 81 -1.59 -21.88 2.61
C GLY A 81 -0.36 -21.25 3.25
N ASP A 82 -0.47 -20.82 4.50
CA ASP A 82 0.64 -20.25 5.27
C ASP A 82 1.69 -21.32 5.59
N GLU A 83 1.25 -22.50 6.04
CA GLU A 83 2.11 -23.66 6.31
C GLU A 83 2.87 -24.12 5.06
N ASN A 84 2.19 -24.20 3.91
CA ASN A 84 2.82 -24.57 2.65
C ASN A 84 3.86 -23.55 2.20
N SER A 85 3.59 -22.25 2.40
CA SER A 85 4.54 -21.18 2.11
C SER A 85 5.78 -21.28 3.01
N VAL A 86 5.62 -21.45 4.33
CA VAL A 86 6.73 -21.68 5.27
C VAL A 86 7.54 -22.92 4.84
N ASN A 87 6.87 -24.04 4.59
CA ASN A 87 7.53 -25.27 4.15
C ASN A 87 8.26 -25.07 2.82
N SER A 88 7.70 -24.33 1.86
CA SER A 88 8.40 -24.04 0.61
C SER A 88 9.69 -23.25 0.81
N ILE A 89 9.75 -22.38 1.83
CA ILE A 89 10.94 -21.60 2.18
C ILE A 89 11.97 -22.49 2.90
N TYR A 90 11.55 -23.30 3.88
CA TYR A 90 12.46 -23.95 4.83
C TYR A 90 12.62 -25.47 4.70
N ASN A 91 11.80 -26.16 3.88
CA ASN A 91 11.82 -27.64 3.78
C ASN A 91 12.99 -28.18 2.93
N ASN A 92 13.66 -27.30 2.17
CA ASN A 92 14.93 -27.64 1.54
C ASN A 92 16.07 -27.20 2.46
N ASN A 93 16.84 -28.15 3.02
CA ASN A 93 18.12 -27.91 3.73
C ASN A 93 19.21 -27.24 2.85
N SER A 94 18.85 -26.76 1.67
CA SER A 94 19.66 -25.95 0.78
C SER A 94 18.85 -24.68 0.53
N LEU A 95 19.20 -23.59 1.22
CA LEU A 95 18.78 -22.24 0.87
C LEU A 95 19.32 -21.97 -0.54
N THR A 96 18.55 -22.24 -1.58
CA THR A 96 18.95 -21.86 -2.93
C THR A 96 18.84 -20.34 -3.03
N SER A 97 19.85 -19.71 -3.61
CA SER A 97 19.93 -18.26 -3.82
C SER A 97 18.78 -17.68 -4.67
N GLU A 98 17.93 -18.54 -5.25
CA GLU A 98 16.77 -18.20 -6.08
C GLU A 98 15.49 -17.89 -5.28
N GLN A 99 15.51 -18.01 -3.95
CA GLN A 99 14.35 -17.69 -3.11
C GLN A 99 14.29 -16.23 -2.64
N SER A 100 15.21 -15.36 -3.08
CA SER A 100 15.12 -13.93 -2.78
C SER A 100 13.99 -13.31 -3.62
N ILE A 101 12.90 -12.94 -2.95
CA ILE A 101 11.73 -12.21 -3.51
C ILE A 101 12.12 -10.78 -3.96
N LEU A 102 13.38 -10.37 -3.73
CA LEU A 102 13.86 -9.03 -4.04
C LEU A 102 14.27 -8.94 -5.51
N ASN A 103 13.76 -7.93 -6.21
CA ASN A 103 14.18 -7.64 -7.56
C ASN A 103 15.59 -7.03 -7.50
N GLU A 104 16.53 -7.49 -8.34
CA GLU A 104 17.87 -6.89 -8.36
C GLU A 104 17.84 -5.39 -8.66
N ASN A 105 16.81 -4.93 -9.39
CA ASN A 105 16.57 -3.53 -9.70
C ASN A 105 16.08 -2.72 -8.48
N ASP A 106 15.80 -3.36 -7.35
CA ASP A 106 15.46 -2.67 -6.09
C ASP A 106 16.69 -2.14 -5.37
N PHE A 107 17.88 -2.69 -5.65
CA PHE A 107 19.12 -2.27 -5.03
C PHE A 107 19.73 -1.09 -5.79
N VAL A 108 20.08 -0.04 -5.05
CA VAL A 108 20.86 1.09 -5.56
C VAL A 108 22.26 1.01 -4.99
N GLU A 109 23.27 1.18 -5.86
CA GLU A 109 24.68 1.07 -5.48
C GLU A 109 25.02 2.00 -4.30
N GLY A 110 25.66 1.43 -3.27
CA GLY A 110 26.07 2.17 -2.07
C GLY A 110 24.96 2.47 -1.07
N LYS A 111 23.72 2.00 -1.29
CA LYS A 111 22.57 2.27 -0.41
C LYS A 111 22.05 1.00 0.26
N GLU A 112 21.46 1.19 1.44
CA GLU A 112 20.64 0.16 2.07
C GLU A 112 19.25 0.12 1.39
N LEU A 113 18.69 -1.08 1.27
CA LEU A 113 17.30 -1.27 0.84
C LEU A 113 16.46 -1.60 2.07
N VAL A 114 15.39 -0.84 2.27
CA VAL A 114 14.36 -1.11 3.26
C VAL A 114 13.09 -1.45 2.50
N ASN A 115 12.57 -2.66 2.72
CA ASN A 115 11.31 -3.08 2.10
C ASN A 115 10.25 -3.18 3.20
N LEU A 116 9.15 -2.44 3.06
CA LEU A 116 8.12 -2.31 4.09
C LEU A 116 6.85 -3.02 3.63
N ASP A 117 6.40 -3.99 4.41
CA ASP A 117 5.07 -4.59 4.29
C ASP A 117 4.12 -3.93 5.28
N VAL A 118 3.01 -3.41 4.76
CA VAL A 118 1.97 -2.75 5.54
C VAL A 118 0.68 -3.55 5.56
N SER A 119 0.10 -3.70 6.75
CA SER A 119 -1.27 -4.17 6.90
C SER A 119 -2.24 -2.98 6.92
N TRP A 120 -3.26 -3.04 6.07
CA TRP A 120 -4.30 -2.02 6.00
C TRP A 120 -5.35 -2.23 7.09
N SER A 121 -5.85 -1.13 7.67
CA SER A 121 -6.98 -1.20 8.59
C SER A 121 -8.23 -1.74 7.89
N LYS A 122 -8.49 -1.24 6.68
CA LYS A 122 -9.70 -1.52 5.90
C LYS A 122 -9.32 -1.85 4.46
N TRP A 123 -9.93 -2.89 3.90
CA TRP A 123 -9.95 -3.19 2.47
C TRP A 123 -11.29 -2.82 1.84
N TYR A 124 -11.27 -2.29 0.63
CA TYR A 124 -12.48 -1.83 -0.05
C TYR A 124 -12.99 -2.89 -1.02
N LEU A 125 -14.24 -3.32 -0.80
CA LEU A 125 -14.87 -4.36 -1.62
C LEU A 125 -15.32 -3.86 -3.01
N ASN A 126 -15.49 -2.54 -3.15
CA ASN A 126 -16.00 -1.90 -4.35
C ASN A 126 -15.60 -0.41 -4.37
N LEU A 127 -15.77 0.25 -5.52
CA LEU A 127 -15.40 1.65 -5.68
C LEU A 127 -16.34 2.58 -4.92
N LYS A 128 -17.59 2.17 -4.68
CA LYS A 128 -18.57 2.95 -3.92
C LYS A 128 -18.06 3.20 -2.49
N ASP A 129 -17.61 2.16 -1.82
CA ASP A 129 -17.07 2.24 -0.46
C ASP A 129 -15.78 3.06 -0.42
N LEU A 130 -14.90 2.88 -1.41
CA LEU A 130 -13.66 3.67 -1.53
C LEU A 130 -13.97 5.15 -1.78
N THR A 131 -14.93 5.43 -2.67
CA THR A 131 -15.43 6.79 -2.97
C THR A 131 -15.99 7.42 -1.71
N ARG A 132 -16.82 6.70 -0.95
CA ARG A 132 -17.43 7.19 0.30
C ARG A 132 -16.37 7.64 1.28
N ASP A 133 -15.31 6.85 1.45
CA ASP A 133 -14.27 7.12 2.44
C ASP A 133 -13.22 8.13 1.93
N ALA A 134 -13.09 8.39 0.62
CA ALA A 134 -12.20 9.42 0.08
C ALA A 134 -12.65 10.85 0.42
N ASP A 135 -11.73 11.75 0.77
CA ASP A 135 -12.06 13.18 0.95
C ASP A 135 -12.08 13.91 -0.39
N LEU A 136 -11.27 13.42 -1.36
CA LEU A 136 -11.15 13.95 -2.71
C LEU A 136 -11.01 12.80 -3.71
N VAL A 137 -11.78 12.84 -4.79
CA VAL A 137 -11.62 11.93 -5.93
C VAL A 137 -11.45 12.76 -7.18
N VAL A 138 -10.33 12.58 -7.89
CA VAL A 138 -9.94 13.46 -9.01
C VAL A 138 -9.33 12.68 -10.17
N LYS A 139 -9.54 13.19 -11.38
CA LYS A 139 -8.64 12.94 -12.52
C LYS A 139 -7.55 14.01 -12.47
N ALA A 140 -6.30 13.59 -12.45
CA ALA A 140 -5.17 14.48 -12.32
C ALA A 140 -4.01 14.06 -13.24
N LYS A 141 -3.15 15.03 -13.55
CA LYS A 141 -1.87 14.78 -14.20
C LYS A 141 -0.73 15.10 -13.24
N VAL A 142 0.23 14.20 -13.13
CA VAL A 142 1.45 14.45 -12.35
C VAL A 142 2.31 15.46 -13.11
N THR A 143 2.60 16.59 -12.48
CA THR A 143 3.35 17.70 -13.08
C THR A 143 4.80 17.78 -12.64
N ALA A 144 5.14 17.19 -11.49
CA ALA A 144 6.52 17.10 -11.01
C ALA A 144 6.68 15.99 -9.97
N GLN A 145 7.87 15.40 -9.91
CA GLN A 145 8.35 14.63 -8.77
C GLN A 145 9.32 15.50 -7.97
N ASN A 146 8.97 15.82 -6.73
CA ASN A 146 9.72 16.73 -5.86
C ASN A 146 10.61 15.98 -4.87
N GLY A 147 10.98 14.74 -5.19
CA GLY A 147 11.85 13.89 -4.38
C GLY A 147 11.20 13.38 -3.11
N THR A 148 12.04 12.95 -2.17
CA THR A 148 11.62 12.34 -0.91
C THR A 148 11.64 13.35 0.24
N VAL A 149 10.59 13.29 1.05
CA VAL A 149 10.45 14.01 2.32
C VAL A 149 10.48 12.99 3.45
N VAL A 150 11.32 13.23 4.45
CA VAL A 150 11.39 12.41 5.67
C VAL A 150 10.86 13.23 6.82
N THR A 151 9.73 12.79 7.40
CA THR A 151 8.99 13.56 8.42
C THR A 151 9.34 13.19 9.87
N GLY A 152 10.19 12.20 10.06
CA GLY A 152 10.59 11.66 11.37
C GLY A 152 11.90 10.88 11.29
N GLU A 153 12.10 9.95 12.22
CA GLU A 153 13.35 9.18 12.35
C GLU A 153 13.22 7.74 11.84
N ASN A 154 12.02 7.29 11.48
CA ASN A 154 11.77 5.93 11.06
C ASN A 154 11.68 5.82 9.54
N PHE A 155 11.95 4.63 8.99
CA PHE A 155 11.81 4.42 7.54
C PHE A 155 10.36 4.58 7.08
N TYR A 156 9.38 4.32 7.96
CA TYR A 156 7.99 4.57 7.61
C TYR A 156 7.61 6.05 7.50
N ASP A 157 8.49 6.96 7.92
CA ASP A 157 8.32 8.41 7.79
C ASP A 157 8.77 8.95 6.42
N TYR A 158 9.32 8.08 5.55
CA TYR A 158 9.72 8.40 4.18
C TYR A 158 8.50 8.48 3.28
N LYS A 159 8.38 9.62 2.57
CA LYS A 159 7.31 9.89 1.62
C LYS A 159 7.86 10.46 0.33
N GLN A 160 7.44 9.93 -0.80
CA GLN A 160 7.69 10.51 -2.10
C GLN A 160 6.70 11.64 -2.33
N LYS A 161 7.21 12.85 -2.55
CA LYS A 161 6.42 14.05 -2.81
C LYS A 161 6.30 14.27 -4.31
N SER A 162 5.07 14.42 -4.79
CA SER A 162 4.76 14.77 -6.16
C SER A 162 3.79 15.96 -6.21
N GLU A 163 3.84 16.72 -7.29
CA GLU A 163 2.82 17.72 -7.61
C GLU A 163 1.86 17.15 -8.65
N ILE A 164 0.57 17.33 -8.42
CA ILE A 164 -0.47 16.92 -9.37
C ILE A 164 -1.34 18.13 -9.72
N ASN A 165 -1.68 18.26 -11.00
CA ASN A 165 -2.66 19.22 -11.49
C ASN A 165 -4.02 18.55 -11.67
N ILE A 166 -5.04 19.07 -11.01
CA ILE A 166 -6.39 18.50 -11.03
C ILE A 166 -7.11 18.92 -12.31
N GLN A 167 -7.47 17.94 -13.13
CA GLN A 167 -8.15 18.13 -14.41
C GLN A 167 -9.67 17.98 -14.29
N LYS A 168 -10.13 17.16 -13.34
CA LYS A 168 -11.55 16.93 -13.05
C LYS A 168 -11.71 16.55 -11.59
N VAL A 169 -12.71 17.13 -10.93
CA VAL A 169 -13.12 16.73 -9.57
C VAL A 169 -14.35 15.83 -9.70
N LEU A 170 -14.24 14.60 -9.22
CA LEU A 170 -15.32 13.60 -9.19
C LEU A 170 -16.04 13.61 -7.83
N LYS A 171 -15.32 13.89 -6.75
CA LYS A 171 -15.83 14.11 -5.39
C LYS A 171 -14.91 15.08 -4.65
N GLY A 172 -15.46 15.94 -3.79
CA GLY A 172 -14.68 16.83 -2.92
C GLY A 172 -14.83 18.30 -3.33
N ASP A 173 -13.83 19.12 -2.99
CA ASP A 173 -13.86 20.55 -3.26
C ASP A 173 -13.68 20.87 -4.75
N SER A 174 -14.73 21.36 -5.40
CA SER A 174 -14.73 21.76 -6.81
C SER A 174 -13.82 22.95 -7.12
N ALA A 175 -13.46 23.77 -6.11
CA ALA A 175 -12.55 24.90 -6.30
C ALA A 175 -11.11 24.46 -6.65
N LEU A 176 -10.78 23.18 -6.41
CA LEU A 176 -9.50 22.61 -6.77
C LEU A 176 -9.35 22.30 -8.27
N LEU A 177 -10.40 22.49 -9.08
CA LEU A 177 -10.30 22.34 -10.53
C LEU A 177 -9.23 23.27 -11.12
N ASN A 178 -8.34 22.71 -11.94
CA ASN A 178 -7.15 23.37 -12.51
C ASN A 178 -6.14 23.90 -11.48
N GLN A 179 -6.26 23.48 -10.22
CA GLN A 179 -5.27 23.78 -9.19
C GLN A 179 -4.24 22.66 -9.09
N LYS A 180 -3.07 23.06 -8.59
CA LYS A 180 -2.01 22.14 -8.19
C LYS A 180 -2.15 21.79 -6.72
N VAL A 181 -2.00 20.51 -6.41
CA VAL A 181 -1.97 20.01 -5.03
C VAL A 181 -0.76 19.10 -4.83
N THR A 182 -0.35 18.94 -3.58
CA THR A 182 0.74 18.04 -3.20
C THR A 182 0.18 16.65 -2.92
N LEU A 183 0.80 15.65 -3.54
CA LEU A 183 0.54 14.23 -3.27
C LEU A 183 1.76 13.63 -2.57
N TYR A 184 1.53 12.89 -1.51
CA TYR A 184 2.55 12.08 -0.84
C TYR A 184 2.21 10.60 -1.01
N GLN A 185 3.15 9.82 -1.53
CA GLN A 185 3.09 8.35 -1.55
C GLN A 185 4.12 7.78 -0.58
N MET A 186 3.84 6.61 -0.01
CA MET A 186 4.78 5.92 0.87
C MET A 186 6.09 5.56 0.14
N GLY A 187 7.21 5.62 0.88
CA GLY A 187 8.53 5.26 0.38
C GLY A 187 9.34 6.46 -0.11
N GLY A 188 10.47 6.19 -0.75
CA GLY A 188 11.39 7.21 -1.25
C GLY A 188 12.84 6.82 -1.11
N GLU A 189 13.74 7.75 -1.39
CA GLU A 189 15.17 7.52 -1.45
C GLU A 189 15.95 8.75 -0.96
N ASP A 190 16.99 8.51 -0.15
CA ASP A 190 17.98 9.52 0.19
C ASP A 190 19.40 9.04 -0.16
N LYS A 191 20.44 9.75 0.31
CA LYS A 191 21.84 9.42 0.02
C LYS A 191 22.30 8.03 0.51
N ASN A 192 21.66 7.48 1.53
CA ASN A 192 22.07 6.27 2.24
C ASN A 192 21.07 5.12 2.07
N VAL A 193 19.78 5.41 1.87
CA VAL A 193 18.73 4.39 1.90
C VAL A 193 17.72 4.57 0.76
N VAL A 194 17.22 3.45 0.26
CA VAL A 194 16.02 3.33 -0.57
C VAL A 194 14.95 2.63 0.26
N VAL A 195 13.82 3.30 0.47
CA VAL A 195 12.65 2.76 1.18
C VAL A 195 11.57 2.44 0.16
N LYS A 196 11.20 1.16 0.06
CA LYS A 196 10.11 0.66 -0.77
C LYS A 196 9.00 0.14 0.10
N TYR A 197 7.77 0.31 -0.36
CA TYR A 197 6.58 -0.25 0.26
C TYR A 197 5.92 -1.24 -0.69
N HIS A 198 5.51 -2.39 -0.16
CA HIS A 198 4.71 -3.33 -0.92
C HIS A 198 3.33 -2.73 -1.21
N GLY A 199 2.92 -2.72 -2.48
CA GLY A 199 1.68 -2.09 -2.93
C GLY A 199 1.77 -0.57 -3.12
N THR A 200 2.98 -0.05 -3.33
CA THR A 200 3.19 1.34 -3.75
C THR A 200 4.01 1.42 -5.03
N THR A 201 3.43 2.04 -6.05
CA THR A 201 4.06 2.34 -7.32
C THR A 201 4.25 3.85 -7.41
N PRO A 202 5.51 4.36 -7.38
CA PRO A 202 5.77 5.79 -7.50
C PRO A 202 5.20 6.36 -8.80
N LEU A 203 4.34 7.36 -8.69
CA LEU A 203 3.83 8.09 -9.84
C LEU A 203 4.90 9.00 -10.41
N VAL A 204 5.07 8.97 -11.73
CA VAL A 204 6.10 9.71 -12.47
C VAL A 204 5.52 10.91 -13.20
N GLU A 205 6.37 11.87 -13.53
CA GLU A 205 5.96 13.05 -14.29
C GLU A 205 5.25 12.64 -15.59
N ASN A 206 4.16 13.34 -15.90
CA ASN A 206 3.25 13.07 -17.01
C ASN A 206 2.30 11.88 -16.87
N ASP A 207 2.34 11.12 -15.77
CA ASP A 207 1.29 10.16 -15.49
C ASP A 207 -0.08 10.86 -15.43
N SER A 208 -1.05 10.27 -16.12
CA SER A 208 -2.47 10.64 -16.03
C SER A 208 -3.16 9.61 -15.16
N VAL A 209 -3.83 10.05 -14.11
CA VAL A 209 -4.34 9.18 -13.04
C VAL A 209 -5.71 9.59 -12.55
N ILE A 210 -6.47 8.61 -12.06
CA ILE A 210 -7.61 8.82 -11.17
C ILE A 210 -7.19 8.40 -9.77
N LEU A 211 -7.42 9.28 -8.80
CA LEU A 211 -6.93 9.15 -7.43
C LEU A 211 -8.08 9.24 -6.43
N TYR A 212 -8.10 8.34 -5.45
CA TYR A 212 -8.95 8.43 -4.26
C TYR A 212 -8.10 8.80 -3.05
N LEU A 213 -8.31 10.01 -2.54
CA LEU A 213 -7.36 10.68 -1.67
C LEU A 213 -7.93 10.98 -0.30
N LYS A 214 -7.07 10.93 0.72
CA LYS A 214 -7.29 11.51 2.05
C LYS A 214 -6.56 12.84 2.19
N LYS A 215 -7.23 13.83 2.77
CA LYS A 215 -6.63 15.12 3.08
C LYS A 215 -5.83 15.02 4.37
N ILE A 216 -4.56 15.44 4.33
CA ILE A 216 -3.67 15.45 5.51
C ILE A 216 -3.21 16.85 5.89
N GLY A 217 -3.44 17.84 5.04
CA GLY A 217 -3.08 19.24 5.25
C GLY A 217 -3.71 20.14 4.20
N ASP A 218 -3.33 21.41 4.18
CA ASP A 218 -3.83 22.37 3.19
C ASP A 218 -3.25 22.05 1.81
N ASN A 219 -4.11 21.61 0.90
CA ASN A 219 -3.73 21.12 -0.42
C ASN A 219 -2.69 19.97 -0.39
N GLU A 220 -2.68 19.19 0.69
CA GLU A 220 -1.81 18.03 0.86
C GLU A 220 -2.65 16.77 1.04
N TYR A 221 -2.34 15.75 0.22
CA TYR A 221 -3.12 14.54 0.12
C TYR A 221 -2.24 13.29 0.09
N ILE A 222 -2.81 12.17 0.52
CA ILE A 222 -2.26 10.82 0.38
C ILE A 222 -3.28 9.91 -0.33
N PRO A 223 -2.84 8.93 -1.13
CA PRO A 223 -3.72 7.88 -1.64
C PRO A 223 -4.24 6.99 -0.51
N ILE A 224 -5.49 6.55 -0.61
CA ILE A 224 -6.04 5.54 0.31
C ILE A 224 -5.44 4.18 -0.02
N ASN A 225 -4.70 3.58 0.91
CA ASN A 225 -4.07 2.27 0.71
C ASN A 225 -3.21 2.21 -0.58
N GLU A 226 -2.54 3.31 -0.92
CA GLU A 226 -1.59 3.39 -2.04
C GLU A 226 -2.18 2.86 -3.35
N ASP A 227 -1.58 1.85 -3.99
CA ASP A 227 -1.95 1.37 -5.33
C ASP A 227 -3.39 0.87 -5.45
N VAL A 228 -4.05 0.57 -4.32
CA VAL A 228 -5.48 0.22 -4.29
C VAL A 228 -6.35 1.38 -4.79
N SER A 229 -5.97 2.62 -4.47
CA SER A 229 -6.73 3.84 -4.78
C SER A 229 -6.27 4.58 -6.03
N ILE A 230 -5.34 4.01 -6.78
CA ILE A 230 -4.72 4.68 -7.92
C ILE A 230 -5.03 3.91 -9.20
N TYR A 231 -5.56 4.64 -10.19
CA TYR A 231 -5.86 4.13 -11.51
C TYR A 231 -5.08 4.92 -12.54
N LYS A 232 -4.18 4.28 -13.29
CA LYS A 232 -3.54 4.92 -14.44
C LYS A 232 -4.51 5.01 -15.61
N VAL A 233 -4.56 6.18 -16.22
CA VAL A 233 -5.34 6.46 -17.42
C VAL A 233 -4.47 6.16 -18.64
N GLY A 234 -4.79 5.06 -19.32
CA GLY A 234 -4.15 4.61 -20.54
C GLY A 234 -4.71 5.26 -21.80
N THR A 235 -4.34 4.73 -22.96
CA THR A 235 -4.90 5.13 -24.25
C THR A 235 -6.40 4.84 -24.31
N ASN A 236 -7.16 5.72 -24.97
CA ASN A 236 -8.62 5.63 -25.07
C ASN A 236 -9.38 5.66 -23.72
N GLU A 237 -8.82 6.33 -22.70
CA GLU A 237 -9.46 6.50 -21.39
C GLU A 237 -9.70 5.17 -20.63
N GLN A 238 -8.93 4.12 -20.96
CA GLN A 238 -8.91 2.88 -20.17
C GLN A 238 -8.23 3.11 -18.83
N LEU A 239 -8.78 2.53 -17.76
CA LEU A 239 -8.28 2.72 -16.41
C LEU A 239 -7.69 1.42 -15.88
N THR A 240 -6.41 1.44 -15.55
CA THR A 240 -5.72 0.28 -14.96
C THR A 240 -5.44 0.56 -13.49
N ASN A 241 -6.01 -0.25 -12.61
CA ASN A 241 -5.70 -0.19 -11.18
C ASN A 241 -4.26 -0.63 -10.92
N LEU A 242 -3.49 0.13 -10.14
CA LEU A 242 -2.08 -0.18 -9.91
C LEU A 242 -1.86 -1.45 -9.08
N GLN A 243 -2.76 -1.73 -8.13
CA GLN A 243 -2.63 -2.91 -7.27
C GLN A 243 -2.99 -4.23 -7.99
N SER A 244 -4.14 -4.26 -8.67
CA SER A 244 -4.71 -5.48 -9.25
C SER A 244 -4.42 -5.66 -10.73
N LEU A 245 -3.91 -4.62 -11.40
CA LEU A 245 -3.73 -4.55 -12.85
C LEU A 245 -5.00 -4.77 -13.67
N LYS A 246 -6.17 -4.79 -13.01
CA LYS A 246 -7.46 -4.91 -13.68
C LYS A 246 -7.75 -3.62 -14.46
N ILE A 247 -8.25 -3.81 -15.68
CA ILE A 247 -8.71 -2.73 -16.55
C ILE A 247 -10.21 -2.54 -16.34
N ILE A 248 -10.63 -1.30 -16.08
CA ILE A 248 -12.03 -0.89 -15.99
C ILE A 248 -12.29 0.30 -16.93
N SER A 249 -13.56 0.56 -17.25
CA SER A 249 -13.96 1.74 -18.02
C SER A 249 -14.34 2.91 -17.11
N GLU A 250 -14.16 4.16 -17.59
CA GLU A 250 -14.55 5.37 -16.84
C GLU A 250 -16.04 5.39 -16.49
N SER A 251 -16.92 4.80 -17.31
CA SER A 251 -18.36 4.66 -17.01
C SER A 251 -18.63 3.87 -15.72
N SER A 252 -17.80 2.87 -15.41
CA SER A 252 -17.92 2.05 -14.21
C SER A 252 -17.62 2.85 -12.94
N LEU A 253 -16.78 3.89 -13.02
CA LEU A 253 -16.52 4.79 -11.89
C LEU A 253 -17.72 5.66 -11.55
N VAL A 254 -18.48 6.09 -12.57
CA VAL A 254 -19.63 7.00 -12.39
C VAL A 254 -20.85 6.23 -11.86
N GLU A 255 -21.10 5.03 -12.38
CA GLU A 255 -22.21 4.19 -11.92
C GLU A 255 -22.02 3.69 -10.47
N GLU A 256 -20.79 3.35 -10.07
CA GLU A 256 -20.50 2.94 -8.68
C GLU A 256 -20.43 4.12 -7.69
N SER A 257 -20.39 5.37 -8.15
CA SER A 257 -20.31 6.56 -7.28
C SER A 257 -21.64 7.33 -7.12
N THR A 258 -22.69 6.98 -7.87
CA THR A 258 -23.95 7.78 -7.96
C THR A 258 -25.23 7.06 -7.48
N HIS A 259 -25.14 5.86 -6.90
CA HIS A 259 -26.24 5.15 -6.25
C HIS A 259 -25.84 4.67 -4.86
#